data_AF-A0A8K0LGB4-F1
#
_entry.id   AF-A0A8K0LGB4-F1
#
_cell.length_a   1.000
_cell.length_b   1.000
_cell.length_c   1.000
_cell.angle_alpha   90.00
_cell.angle_beta   90.00
_cell.angle_gamma   90.00
#
_symmetry.space_group_name_H-M   'P 1'
#
loop_
_entity.id
_entity.type
_entity.pdbx_description
1 polymer ?
#
loop_
_entity_poly.entity_id
_entity_poly.type
_entity_poly.pdbx_seq_one_letter_code
_entity_poly.pdbx_strand_id
1 'polypeptide(L)'
;MDSDSPDVDQDPDHNQHLDATGSPDSGHSTSSSDATADTSPAESAIVVAVRRRPIPRKGHTKSRRGCFNCKRRKVKCQENRPECSNCTRIGLGCEYPDAPSRLYVAADSSLAAVPSPHAPLQSTPTLFTASDMRFFHHFLVSAYPPLPIRGNDLWREIAPLSHNYDYLMHAMLGLAASHLGIYGVNSSSEALTHRVKAINLLNQALGSSPRSTAEGDAQFAAMFALAFQASCMPDGMNEFIAMIKGCHVVGSTALITHPDSRFWSFTQEHYSDRIRLILGLGPMGLTPEQDALMDDFLDSLHALAPLCTSPLEVRFLASTESLVKTTKISAAEAVAQFPHHYAVINNATPEEFAPFVNPTHYPAQLLLIHFVLIEYAIGTFALGAAGERFAYREKSCVAWMAKLEADLPGEYRRYVEWPVEYVRRELIGGRGVLVG
;
A
#
# COMPACT_ATOMS: atom_id res chain seq x y z
N MET A 1 -60.57 18.88 9.54
CA MET A 1 -60.63 20.35 9.41
C MET A 1 -59.43 20.89 8.65
N ASP A 2 -59.30 20.72 7.33
CA ASP A 2 -59.92 19.78 6.37
C ASP A 2 -58.99 19.69 5.14
N SER A 3 -58.93 18.50 4.54
CA SER A 3 -59.22 18.17 3.13
C SER A 3 -59.04 19.28 2.07
N ASP A 4 -58.48 19.06 0.86
CA ASP A 4 -58.61 17.88 -0.02
C ASP A 4 -57.43 17.66 -1.00
N SER A 5 -57.40 16.48 -1.63
CA SER A 5 -56.80 16.19 -2.95
C SER A 5 -57.87 15.55 -3.85
N PRO A 6 -57.80 15.75 -5.18
CA PRO A 6 -57.72 14.64 -6.17
C PRO A 6 -56.81 15.01 -7.37
N ASP A 7 -56.45 14.17 -8.36
CA ASP A 7 -56.43 12.71 -8.60
C ASP A 7 -55.29 12.46 -9.65
N VAL A 8 -54.67 11.29 -9.90
CA VAL A 8 -55.10 9.95 -10.37
C VAL A 8 -55.76 9.92 -11.75
N ASP A 9 -55.06 9.35 -12.74
CA ASP A 9 -55.69 8.57 -13.81
C ASP A 9 -54.75 7.45 -14.32
N GLN A 10 -55.34 6.36 -14.80
CA GLN A 10 -54.65 5.16 -15.34
C GLN A 10 -54.71 5.22 -16.90
N ASP A 11 -54.34 4.26 -17.76
CA ASP A 11 -54.48 2.79 -17.78
C ASP A 11 -53.60 2.20 -18.95
N PRO A 12 -53.64 0.89 -19.33
CA PRO A 12 -52.46 0.18 -19.85
C PRO A 12 -52.67 -0.55 -21.21
N ASP A 13 -51.70 -1.37 -21.62
CA ASP A 13 -51.94 -2.64 -22.35
C ASP A 13 -50.66 -3.52 -22.33
N HIS A 14 -50.72 -4.73 -21.75
CA HIS A 14 -50.92 -6.03 -22.43
C HIS A 14 -49.79 -6.47 -23.39
N ASN A 15 -49.05 -7.52 -23.02
CA ASN A 15 -49.48 -8.90 -23.35
C ASN A 15 -48.55 -9.95 -22.70
N GLN A 16 -49.12 -10.92 -21.97
CA GLN A 16 -48.49 -12.20 -21.65
C GLN A 16 -49.51 -13.30 -21.99
N HIS A 17 -49.07 -14.39 -22.59
CA HIS A 17 -49.84 -15.63 -22.55
C HIS A 17 -48.94 -16.86 -22.44
N LEU A 18 -49.16 -17.61 -21.37
CA LEU A 18 -48.87 -19.04 -21.24
C LEU A 18 -49.87 -19.80 -22.17
N ASP A 19 -49.66 -21.02 -22.64
CA ASP A 19 -49.48 -22.20 -21.80
C ASP A 19 -49.13 -23.46 -22.61
N ALA A 20 -48.88 -24.57 -21.92
CA ALA A 20 -48.52 -25.88 -22.49
C ALA A 20 -49.71 -26.67 -23.08
N THR A 21 -49.44 -27.72 -23.88
CA THR A 21 -50.06 -29.07 -23.77
C THR A 21 -49.57 -30.05 -24.85
N GLY A 22 -49.60 -31.37 -24.53
CA GLY A 22 -49.91 -32.42 -25.51
C GLY A 22 -48.76 -33.16 -26.22
N SER A 23 -48.42 -34.35 -25.74
CA SER A 23 -47.95 -35.45 -26.62
C SER A 23 -49.17 -36.16 -27.26
N PRO A 24 -49.01 -36.86 -28.40
CA PRO A 24 -48.99 -38.34 -28.27
C PRO A 24 -48.12 -39.11 -29.29
N ASP A 25 -47.42 -40.13 -28.77
CA ASP A 25 -47.45 -41.57 -29.10
C ASP A 25 -47.18 -42.15 -30.53
N SER A 26 -46.69 -43.41 -30.52
CA SER A 26 -46.50 -44.40 -31.60
C SER A 26 -45.38 -44.17 -32.65
N GLY A 27 -44.59 -45.18 -33.07
CA GLY A 27 -44.46 -46.55 -32.54
C GLY A 27 -43.50 -47.47 -33.34
N HIS A 28 -43.13 -48.61 -32.73
CA HIS A 28 -42.68 -49.90 -33.32
C HIS A 28 -41.44 -49.96 -34.27
N SER A 29 -40.35 -50.66 -33.89
CA SER A 29 -40.06 -52.11 -34.16
C SER A 29 -39.17 -52.28 -35.41
N THR A 30 -38.20 -53.22 -35.57
CA THR A 30 -37.81 -54.49 -34.92
C THR A 30 -36.32 -54.75 -35.31
N SER A 31 -35.43 -55.25 -34.44
CA SER A 31 -34.91 -56.66 -34.35
C SER A 31 -34.16 -57.18 -35.62
N SER A 32 -33.17 -58.10 -35.61
CA SER A 32 -32.63 -59.06 -34.62
C SER A 32 -31.18 -59.49 -34.96
N SER A 33 -30.41 -59.93 -33.94
CA SER A 33 -29.50 -61.11 -33.90
C SER A 33 -28.39 -61.33 -34.97
N ASP A 34 -27.24 -61.98 -34.68
CA ASP A 34 -27.06 -63.18 -33.86
C ASP A 34 -25.62 -63.41 -33.36
N ALA A 35 -25.39 -64.43 -32.52
CA ALA A 35 -24.08 -64.81 -31.98
C ALA A 35 -23.87 -66.33 -31.85
N THR A 36 -22.63 -66.81 -31.97
CA THR A 36 -22.03 -68.10 -31.50
C THR A 36 -20.57 -68.10 -32.03
N ALA A 37 -19.47 -68.27 -31.25
CA ALA A 37 -19.03 -69.33 -30.33
C ALA A 37 -18.59 -70.64 -31.02
N ASP A 38 -17.27 -70.96 -31.00
CA ASP A 38 -16.75 -72.22 -30.41
C ASP A 38 -15.19 -72.28 -30.28
N THR A 39 -14.65 -73.45 -29.88
CA THR A 39 -13.44 -73.74 -29.09
C THR A 39 -12.16 -74.21 -29.83
N SER A 40 -11.00 -73.70 -29.35
CA SER A 40 -9.81 -74.44 -28.82
C SER A 40 -8.88 -75.29 -29.78
N PRO A 41 -7.84 -76.05 -29.31
CA PRO A 41 -6.43 -75.62 -29.47
C PRO A 41 -5.40 -76.69 -29.94
N ALA A 42 -4.16 -76.33 -30.34
CA ALA A 42 -2.98 -77.24 -30.24
C ALA A 42 -1.57 -76.61 -30.47
N GLU A 43 -0.62 -77.11 -29.66
CA GLU A 43 0.82 -77.39 -29.90
C GLU A 43 1.89 -76.33 -30.21
N SER A 44 3.13 -76.70 -29.83
CA SER A 44 4.34 -75.88 -29.77
C SER A 44 5.53 -76.65 -30.33
N ALA A 45 6.39 -75.99 -31.12
CA ALA A 45 7.68 -76.54 -31.54
C ALA A 45 8.80 -75.50 -31.35
N ILE A 46 9.92 -75.93 -30.76
CA ILE A 46 11.07 -75.07 -30.42
C ILE A 46 12.11 -75.15 -31.53
N VAL A 47 12.63 -74.00 -32.00
CA VAL A 47 13.77 -73.93 -32.92
C VAL A 47 14.81 -72.95 -32.36
N VAL A 48 16.07 -73.40 -32.23
CA VAL A 48 17.18 -72.61 -31.68
C VAL A 48 17.97 -71.94 -32.82
N ALA A 49 18.18 -70.61 -32.76
CA ALA A 49 18.97 -69.91 -33.77
C ALA A 49 19.82 -68.74 -33.22
N VAL A 50 21.15 -68.91 -33.32
CA VAL A 50 22.23 -67.95 -33.61
C VAL A 50 22.13 -66.49 -33.08
N ARG A 51 23.08 -66.11 -32.21
CA ARG A 51 23.27 -64.72 -31.73
C ARG A 51 23.85 -63.81 -32.83
N ARG A 52 23.11 -62.75 -33.22
CA ARG A 52 23.61 -61.65 -34.08
C ARG A 52 24.11 -60.47 -33.24
N ARG A 53 25.13 -59.73 -33.73
CA ARG A 53 25.67 -58.52 -33.08
C ARG A 53 24.62 -57.38 -33.04
N PRO A 54 24.63 -56.47 -32.05
CA PRO A 54 23.55 -55.50 -31.87
C PRO A 54 23.54 -54.40 -32.95
N ILE A 55 22.44 -54.31 -33.68
CA ILE A 55 22.15 -53.15 -34.54
C ILE A 55 21.70 -51.99 -33.65
N PRO A 56 22.23 -50.75 -33.81
CA PRO A 56 21.75 -49.59 -33.08
C PRO A 56 20.28 -49.33 -33.40
N ARG A 57 19.39 -49.41 -32.39
CA ARG A 57 17.96 -49.21 -32.62
C ARG A 57 17.65 -47.73 -32.83
N LYS A 58 17.00 -47.43 -33.96
CA LYS A 58 16.36 -46.14 -34.26
C LYS A 58 15.50 -45.71 -33.06
N GLY A 59 15.74 -44.50 -32.54
CA GLY A 59 15.06 -44.01 -31.36
C GLY A 59 13.54 -43.96 -31.55
N HIS A 60 12.79 -44.55 -30.62
CA HIS A 60 11.32 -44.54 -30.67
C HIS A 60 10.74 -43.38 -29.85
N THR A 61 9.65 -42.80 -30.36
CA THR A 61 8.84 -41.80 -29.64
C THR A 61 8.33 -42.38 -28.32
N LYS A 62 8.52 -41.64 -27.22
CA LYS A 62 8.14 -42.07 -25.87
C LYS A 62 6.61 -42.14 -25.76
N SER A 63 6.08 -43.30 -25.35
CA SER A 63 4.64 -43.45 -25.07
C SER A 63 4.27 -42.66 -23.82
N ARG A 64 3.26 -41.79 -23.91
CA ARG A 64 2.86 -40.90 -22.80
C ARG A 64 2.14 -41.67 -21.70
N ARG A 65 1.32 -42.67 -22.04
CA ARG A 65 0.47 -43.43 -21.10
C ARG A 65 1.03 -44.80 -20.72
N GLY A 66 2.26 -45.13 -21.13
CA GLY A 66 2.90 -46.42 -20.83
C GLY A 66 3.04 -46.71 -19.34
N CYS A 67 3.05 -48.01 -19.01
CA CYS A 67 3.21 -48.54 -17.65
C CYS A 67 4.56 -48.16 -17.02
N PHE A 68 4.64 -48.19 -15.70
CA PHE A 68 5.85 -47.79 -14.95
C PHE A 68 7.07 -48.62 -15.36
N ASN A 69 6.90 -49.92 -15.55
CA ASN A 69 8.01 -50.82 -15.92
C ASN A 69 8.54 -50.58 -17.34
N CYS A 70 7.70 -50.29 -18.34
CA CYS A 70 8.19 -49.91 -19.68
C CYS A 70 8.87 -48.54 -19.67
N LYS A 71 8.32 -47.56 -18.93
CA LYS A 71 8.93 -46.23 -18.75
C LYS A 71 10.31 -46.32 -18.09
N ARG A 72 10.43 -47.04 -16.96
CA ARG A 72 11.70 -47.28 -16.23
C ARG A 72 12.74 -47.95 -17.13
N ARG A 73 12.33 -48.93 -17.94
CA ARG A 73 13.20 -49.67 -18.86
C ARG A 73 13.49 -48.95 -20.19
N LYS A 74 12.96 -47.73 -20.39
CA LYS A 74 13.13 -46.90 -21.60
C LYS A 74 12.76 -47.64 -22.90
N VAL A 75 11.72 -48.48 -22.86
CA VAL A 75 11.18 -49.22 -24.02
C VAL A 75 9.75 -48.76 -24.34
N LYS A 76 9.33 -48.89 -25.61
CA LYS A 76 7.95 -48.58 -26.01
C LYS A 76 6.98 -49.55 -25.31
N CYS A 77 6.02 -48.99 -24.57
CA CYS A 77 4.88 -49.72 -24.03
C CYS A 77 3.84 -49.94 -25.13
N GLN A 78 3.18 -51.10 -25.13
CA GLN A 78 2.04 -51.37 -26.03
C GLN A 78 0.73 -50.72 -25.54
N GLU A 79 0.68 -50.29 -24.27
CA GLU A 79 -0.49 -49.67 -23.61
C GLU A 79 -1.71 -50.59 -23.43
N ASN A 80 -1.61 -51.86 -23.84
CA ASN A 80 -2.58 -52.93 -23.52
C ASN A 80 -2.80 -53.05 -22.00
N ARG A 81 -4.07 -53.13 -21.58
CA ARG A 81 -4.50 -53.35 -20.18
C ARG A 81 -5.18 -54.73 -20.07
N PRO A 82 -5.13 -55.42 -18.91
CA PRO A 82 -4.52 -55.00 -17.66
C PRO A 82 -2.98 -54.95 -17.72
N GLU A 83 -2.34 -55.86 -18.46
CA GLU A 83 -0.89 -55.91 -18.63
C GLU A 83 -0.42 -55.62 -20.05
N CYS A 84 0.73 -54.95 -20.17
CA CYS A 84 1.42 -54.79 -21.45
C CYS A 84 2.23 -56.05 -21.78
N SER A 85 2.19 -56.47 -23.06
CA SER A 85 2.84 -57.70 -23.54
C SER A 85 4.36 -57.75 -23.24
N ASN A 86 5.02 -56.60 -23.08
CA ASN A 86 6.45 -56.52 -22.78
C ASN A 86 6.80 -56.67 -21.29
N CYS A 87 5.80 -56.54 -20.40
CA CYS A 87 5.89 -56.88 -18.98
C CYS A 87 5.54 -58.36 -18.77
N THR A 88 4.41 -58.82 -19.31
CA THR A 88 3.95 -60.22 -19.24
C THR A 88 5.00 -61.20 -19.79
N ARG A 89 5.59 -60.91 -20.96
CA ARG A 89 6.68 -61.73 -21.55
C ARG A 89 7.95 -61.85 -20.69
N ILE A 90 8.10 -60.99 -19.68
CA ILE A 90 9.31 -60.88 -18.84
C ILE A 90 8.98 -61.14 -17.36
N GLY A 91 7.74 -61.54 -17.04
CA GLY A 91 7.31 -61.87 -15.68
C GLY A 91 7.34 -60.69 -14.71
N LEU A 92 7.20 -59.46 -15.20
CA LEU A 92 7.14 -58.25 -14.36
C LEU A 92 5.69 -57.81 -14.20
N GLY A 93 5.23 -57.59 -12.95
CA GLY A 93 3.91 -57.03 -12.68
C GLY A 93 3.69 -55.71 -13.42
N CYS A 94 2.61 -55.61 -14.19
CA CYS A 94 2.42 -54.48 -15.11
C CYS A 94 1.50 -53.39 -14.56
N GLU A 95 2.06 -52.48 -13.77
CA GLU A 95 1.32 -51.37 -13.18
C GLU A 95 1.29 -50.13 -14.11
N TYR A 96 0.08 -49.62 -14.36
CA TYR A 96 -0.16 -48.37 -15.09
C TYR A 96 -0.46 -47.23 -14.11
N PRO A 97 -0.05 -45.98 -14.40
CA PRO A 97 -0.52 -44.84 -13.62
C PRO A 97 -2.03 -44.70 -13.79
N ASP A 98 -2.74 -44.55 -12.68
CA ASP A 98 -4.16 -44.23 -12.68
C ASP A 98 -4.42 -42.89 -13.38
N ALA A 99 -5.53 -42.81 -14.10
CA ALA A 99 -5.98 -41.54 -14.63
C ALA A 99 -6.49 -40.68 -13.46
N PRO A 100 -6.26 -39.35 -13.45
CA PRO A 100 -6.81 -38.49 -12.42
C PRO A 100 -8.34 -38.49 -12.52
N SER A 101 -8.98 -39.22 -11.61
CA SER A 101 -10.43 -39.33 -11.51
C SER A 101 -11.02 -37.97 -11.12
N ARG A 102 -11.67 -37.30 -12.07
CA ARG A 102 -12.61 -36.21 -11.76
C ARG A 102 -13.85 -36.82 -11.13
N LEU A 103 -13.82 -37.02 -9.82
CA LEU A 103 -15.00 -37.40 -9.04
C LEU A 103 -15.57 -36.15 -8.37
N TYR A 104 -16.79 -35.80 -8.76
CA TYR A 104 -17.66 -34.95 -7.96
C TYR A 104 -17.88 -35.64 -6.61
N VAL A 105 -17.53 -34.97 -5.52
CA VAL A 105 -17.95 -35.37 -4.17
C VAL A 105 -19.17 -34.55 -3.83
N ALA A 106 -20.32 -35.21 -3.72
CA ALA A 106 -21.51 -34.60 -3.14
C ALA A 106 -21.24 -34.30 -1.66
N ALA A 107 -21.78 -33.20 -1.15
CA ALA A 107 -21.53 -32.76 0.21
C ALA A 107 -22.07 -33.75 1.25
N ASP A 108 -21.24 -34.06 2.25
CA ASP A 108 -21.72 -34.32 3.59
C ASP A 108 -20.98 -33.40 4.57
N SER A 109 -21.64 -33.01 5.64
CA SER A 109 -21.24 -31.89 6.50
C SER A 109 -20.36 -32.32 7.68
N SER A 110 -19.69 -31.33 8.27
CA SER A 110 -18.92 -31.41 9.52
C SER A 110 -17.66 -32.30 9.50
N LEU A 111 -16.48 -31.67 9.42
CA LEU A 111 -15.49 -31.62 10.50
C LEU A 111 -14.29 -30.72 10.12
N ALA A 112 -13.94 -29.80 11.03
CA ALA A 112 -12.72 -28.98 11.13
C ALA A 112 -11.89 -28.69 9.85
N ALA A 113 -12.04 -27.47 9.30
CA ALA A 113 -11.15 -26.97 8.27
C ALA A 113 -9.74 -26.64 8.82
N VAL A 114 -8.73 -27.41 8.41
CA VAL A 114 -7.32 -27.00 8.49
C VAL A 114 -6.99 -26.20 7.23
N PRO A 115 -6.57 -24.92 7.32
CA PRO A 115 -6.22 -24.14 6.13
C PRO A 115 -4.94 -24.68 5.49
N SER A 116 -5.06 -25.19 4.26
CA SER A 116 -3.94 -25.63 3.44
C SER A 116 -3.09 -24.43 3.00
N PRO A 117 -1.74 -24.47 3.05
CA PRO A 117 -0.85 -23.33 2.77
C PRO A 117 -0.74 -22.94 1.28
N HIS A 118 -1.69 -23.38 0.46
CA HIS A 118 -1.70 -23.20 -1.00
C HIS A 118 -3.03 -22.63 -1.52
N ALA A 119 -3.62 -21.70 -0.78
CA ALA A 119 -4.38 -20.65 -1.44
C ALA A 119 -3.37 -19.81 -2.28
N PRO A 120 -3.65 -19.50 -3.56
CA PRO A 120 -2.89 -18.47 -4.24
C PRO A 120 -3.03 -17.17 -3.45
N LEU A 121 -1.90 -16.54 -3.11
CA LEU A 121 -1.90 -15.16 -2.61
C LEU A 121 -2.67 -14.28 -3.62
N GLN A 122 -3.39 -13.29 -3.09
CA GLN A 122 -4.48 -12.61 -3.79
C GLN A 122 -4.11 -12.11 -5.18
N SER A 123 -5.13 -12.08 -6.04
CA SER A 123 -5.05 -11.64 -7.43
C SER A 123 -4.90 -10.12 -7.56
N THR A 124 -3.83 -9.54 -7.03
CA THR A 124 -3.34 -8.24 -7.49
C THR A 124 -2.97 -8.41 -8.97
N PRO A 125 -3.49 -7.59 -9.92
CA PRO A 125 -3.24 -7.78 -11.37
C PRO A 125 -1.78 -7.58 -11.81
N THR A 126 -0.89 -7.24 -10.89
CA THR A 126 0.52 -6.93 -11.14
C THR A 126 1.42 -7.97 -10.48
N LEU A 127 2.33 -8.56 -11.25
CA LEU A 127 3.39 -9.43 -10.74
C LEU A 127 4.13 -8.76 -9.57
N PHE A 128 4.01 -9.32 -8.37
CA PHE A 128 4.79 -8.90 -7.21
C PHE A 128 6.25 -9.38 -7.38
N THR A 129 7.18 -8.44 -7.43
CA THR A 129 8.59 -8.68 -7.79
C THR A 129 9.49 -8.82 -6.56
N ALA A 130 10.74 -9.21 -6.78
CA ALA A 130 11.77 -9.16 -5.73
C ALA A 130 12.06 -7.71 -5.26
N SER A 131 11.87 -6.71 -6.13
CA SER A 131 11.94 -5.29 -5.75
C SER A 131 10.78 -4.92 -4.82
N ASP A 132 9.56 -5.39 -5.11
CA ASP A 132 8.40 -5.16 -4.24
C ASP A 132 8.60 -5.79 -2.85
N MET A 133 9.15 -7.02 -2.79
CA MET A 133 9.51 -7.65 -1.52
C MET A 133 10.53 -6.81 -0.73
N ARG A 134 11.54 -6.24 -1.42
CA ARG A 134 12.54 -5.34 -0.81
C ARG A 134 11.89 -4.05 -0.30
N PHE A 135 11.01 -3.43 -1.08
CA PHE A 135 10.30 -2.21 -0.67
C PHE A 135 9.35 -2.48 0.50
N PHE A 136 8.61 -3.59 0.49
CA PHE A 136 7.74 -3.99 1.60
C PHE A 136 8.52 -4.22 2.89
N HIS A 137 9.63 -4.97 2.81
CA HIS A 137 10.54 -5.13 3.94
C HIS A 137 11.07 -3.77 4.45
N HIS A 138 11.54 -2.91 3.54
CA HIS A 138 12.07 -1.58 3.88
C HIS A 138 11.02 -0.67 4.53
N PHE A 139 9.75 -0.74 4.09
CA PHE A 139 8.63 -0.09 4.77
C PHE A 139 8.57 -0.53 6.24
N LEU A 140 8.46 -1.84 6.49
CA LEU A 140 8.27 -2.40 7.84
C LEU A 140 9.39 -2.09 8.84
N VAL A 141 10.62 -1.88 8.36
CA VAL A 141 11.80 -1.68 9.24
C VAL A 141 12.29 -0.24 9.31
N SER A 142 11.97 0.62 8.34
CA SER A 142 12.57 1.96 8.25
C SER A 142 11.71 3.05 7.62
N ALA A 143 10.86 2.74 6.63
CA ALA A 143 10.18 3.76 5.82
C ALA A 143 8.68 3.96 6.10
N TYR A 144 8.10 3.30 7.11
CA TYR A 144 6.74 3.68 7.55
C TYR A 144 6.72 5.14 8.09
N PRO A 145 5.60 5.86 7.97
CA PRO A 145 5.48 7.23 8.47
C PRO A 145 5.90 7.37 9.94
N PRO A 146 6.68 8.41 10.32
CA PRO A 146 7.24 8.55 11.67
C PRO A 146 6.19 8.92 12.73
N LEU A 147 4.95 9.18 12.31
CA LEU A 147 3.82 9.49 13.17
C LEU A 147 2.87 8.26 13.32
N PRO A 148 2.29 8.04 14.51
CA PRO A 148 2.49 8.81 15.74
C PRO A 148 3.89 8.51 16.30
N ILE A 149 4.45 9.38 17.14
CA ILE A 149 5.83 9.18 17.65
C ILE A 149 5.90 7.85 18.42
N ARG A 150 6.91 7.02 18.08
CA ARG A 150 7.05 5.60 18.49
C ARG A 150 5.92 4.67 17.99
N GLY A 151 5.28 4.99 16.86
CA GLY A 151 4.20 4.21 16.24
C GLY A 151 4.59 2.93 15.49
N ASN A 152 5.74 2.33 15.80
CA ASN A 152 6.20 1.08 15.16
C ASN A 152 5.16 -0.04 15.24
N ASP A 153 4.48 -0.16 16.37
CA ASP A 153 3.59 -1.30 16.65
C ASP A 153 2.28 -1.14 15.87
N LEU A 154 1.76 0.10 15.80
CA LEU A 154 0.66 0.47 14.91
C LEU A 154 0.97 0.13 13.44
N TRP A 155 2.13 0.56 12.91
CA TRP A 155 2.45 0.29 11.50
C TRP A 155 2.68 -1.21 11.23
N ARG A 156 3.13 -1.99 12.22
CA ARG A 156 3.18 -3.46 12.17
C ARG A 156 1.78 -4.10 12.15
N GLU A 157 0.82 -3.55 12.89
CA GLU A 157 -0.57 -4.02 12.90
C GLU A 157 -1.34 -3.64 11.64
N ILE A 158 -1.04 -2.48 11.04
CA ILE A 158 -1.64 -1.97 9.81
C ILE A 158 -1.10 -2.69 8.57
N ALA A 159 0.20 -3.03 8.52
CA ALA A 159 0.80 -3.64 7.34
C ALA A 159 0.09 -4.92 6.81
N PRO A 160 -0.41 -5.86 7.64
CA PRO A 160 -1.22 -6.99 7.17
C PRO A 160 -2.51 -6.62 6.40
N LEU A 161 -3.05 -5.41 6.60
CA LEU A 161 -4.21 -4.93 5.84
C LEU A 161 -3.87 -4.79 4.35
N SER A 162 -2.61 -4.45 4.01
CA SER A 162 -2.16 -4.28 2.62
C SER A 162 -2.35 -5.52 1.74
N HIS A 163 -2.41 -6.72 2.33
CA HIS A 163 -2.69 -7.96 1.58
C HIS A 163 -4.11 -7.95 0.98
N ASN A 164 -5.06 -7.26 1.61
CA ASN A 164 -6.46 -7.19 1.21
C ASN A 164 -6.83 -5.87 0.49
N TYR A 165 -5.95 -4.88 0.53
CA TYR A 165 -6.20 -3.53 0.02
C TYR A 165 -5.04 -3.07 -0.87
N ASP A 166 -5.14 -3.30 -2.19
CA ASP A 166 -4.08 -2.99 -3.17
C ASP A 166 -3.62 -1.53 -3.14
N TYR A 167 -4.51 -0.57 -2.84
CA TYR A 167 -4.14 0.85 -2.69
C TYR A 167 -3.14 1.08 -1.56
N LEU A 168 -3.29 0.36 -0.43
CA LEU A 168 -2.37 0.43 0.71
C LEU A 168 -1.06 -0.26 0.38
N MET A 169 -1.09 -1.43 -0.26
CA MET A 169 0.12 -2.11 -0.75
C MET A 169 0.93 -1.18 -1.65
N HIS A 170 0.30 -0.57 -2.67
CA HIS A 170 1.00 0.36 -3.55
C HIS A 170 1.50 1.62 -2.82
N ALA A 171 0.75 2.18 -1.86
CA ALA A 171 1.21 3.32 -1.07
C ALA A 171 2.46 3.00 -0.21
N MET A 172 2.47 1.84 0.45
CA MET A 172 3.60 1.36 1.26
C MET A 172 4.86 1.16 0.40
N LEU A 173 4.72 0.48 -0.75
CA LEU A 173 5.80 0.22 -1.69
C LEU A 173 6.35 1.52 -2.30
N GLY A 174 5.46 2.46 -2.68
CA GLY A 174 5.83 3.77 -3.22
C GLY A 174 6.61 4.63 -2.22
N LEU A 175 6.14 4.71 -0.98
CA LEU A 175 6.87 5.40 0.10
C LEU A 175 8.24 4.76 0.33
N ALA A 176 8.33 3.43 0.46
CA ALA A 176 9.60 2.76 0.69
C ALA A 176 10.60 2.93 -0.47
N ALA A 177 10.14 2.87 -1.73
CA ALA A 177 10.97 3.14 -2.90
C ALA A 177 11.45 4.60 -2.96
N SER A 178 10.62 5.56 -2.55
CA SER A 178 11.00 6.99 -2.48
C SER A 178 11.99 7.25 -1.35
N HIS A 179 11.74 6.67 -0.18
CA HIS A 179 12.64 6.74 0.97
C HIS A 179 14.00 6.11 0.66
N LEU A 180 14.08 4.99 -0.07
CA LEU A 180 15.36 4.45 -0.55
C LEU A 180 16.06 5.39 -1.55
N GLY A 181 15.28 6.09 -2.39
CA GLY A 181 15.77 7.13 -3.31
C GLY A 181 16.53 8.27 -2.61
N ILE A 182 16.03 8.72 -1.46
CA ILE A 182 16.70 9.72 -0.60
C ILE A 182 18.12 9.29 -0.16
N TYR A 183 18.41 7.99 -0.12
CA TYR A 183 19.74 7.44 0.21
C TYR A 183 20.51 6.94 -1.02
N GLY A 184 20.14 7.38 -2.22
CA GLY A 184 20.89 7.15 -3.47
C GLY A 184 20.57 5.83 -4.17
N VAL A 185 19.54 5.10 -3.76
CA VAL A 185 19.05 3.93 -4.53
C VAL A 185 18.26 4.42 -5.73
N ASN A 186 18.61 3.95 -6.93
CA ASN A 186 17.82 4.27 -8.13
C ASN A 186 16.51 3.46 -8.12
N SER A 187 15.45 4.04 -7.57
CA SER A 187 14.10 3.44 -7.48
C SER A 187 12.96 4.43 -7.80
N SER A 188 13.27 5.53 -8.48
CA SER A 188 12.31 6.61 -8.78
C SER A 188 11.19 6.19 -9.73
N SER A 189 11.48 5.29 -10.68
CA SER A 189 10.48 4.79 -11.63
C SER A 189 9.44 3.90 -10.93
N GLU A 190 9.90 3.02 -10.04
CA GLU A 190 9.08 2.17 -9.20
C GLU A 190 8.27 3.00 -8.20
N ALA A 191 8.91 3.95 -7.51
CA ALA A 191 8.25 4.88 -6.60
C ALA A 191 7.06 5.61 -7.24
N LEU A 192 7.25 6.16 -8.45
CA LEU A 192 6.19 6.83 -9.21
C LEU A 192 5.12 5.86 -9.70
N THR A 193 5.53 4.69 -10.21
CA THR A 193 4.60 3.63 -10.68
C THR A 193 3.67 3.17 -9.56
N HIS A 194 4.20 3.00 -8.35
CA HIS A 194 3.42 2.62 -7.17
C HIS A 194 2.56 3.78 -6.67
N ARG A 195 3.07 5.03 -6.69
CA ARG A 195 2.28 6.24 -6.36
C ARG A 195 1.03 6.36 -7.22
N VAL A 196 1.17 6.25 -8.55
CA VAL A 196 0.06 6.37 -9.50
C VAL A 196 -1.00 5.27 -9.28
N LYS A 197 -0.58 4.02 -9.07
CA LYS A 197 -1.51 2.92 -8.75
C LYS A 197 -2.24 3.16 -7.43
N ALA A 198 -1.51 3.58 -6.38
CA ALA A 198 -2.07 3.86 -5.07
C ALA A 198 -3.13 4.97 -5.13
N ILE A 199 -2.82 6.11 -5.76
CA ILE A 199 -3.76 7.24 -5.90
C ILE A 199 -5.01 6.81 -6.68
N ASN A 200 -4.85 6.13 -7.82
CA ASN A 200 -5.99 5.71 -8.65
C ASN A 200 -6.94 4.74 -7.91
N LEU A 201 -6.38 3.76 -7.19
CA LEU A 201 -7.15 2.78 -6.43
C LEU A 201 -7.75 3.40 -5.15
N LEU A 202 -7.03 4.31 -4.48
CA LEU A 202 -7.52 5.01 -3.29
C LEU A 202 -8.66 5.97 -3.63
N ASN A 203 -8.57 6.72 -4.73
CA ASN A 203 -9.65 7.60 -5.19
C ASN A 203 -10.94 6.81 -5.51
N GLN A 204 -10.82 5.60 -6.04
CA GLN A 204 -11.98 4.70 -6.22
C GLN A 204 -12.57 4.26 -4.88
N ALA A 205 -11.72 3.90 -3.90
CA ALA A 205 -12.16 3.48 -2.57
C ALA A 205 -12.82 4.62 -1.77
N LEU A 206 -12.28 5.84 -1.84
CA LEU A 206 -12.80 7.05 -1.18
C LEU A 206 -14.11 7.56 -1.81
N GLY A 207 -14.49 7.09 -3.00
CA GLY A 207 -15.79 7.40 -3.61
C GLY A 207 -16.99 6.77 -2.90
N SER A 208 -16.75 5.93 -1.87
CA SER A 208 -17.77 5.28 -1.06
C SER A 208 -17.37 5.29 0.42
N SER A 209 -18.35 5.30 1.33
CA SER A 209 -18.08 5.10 2.75
C SER A 209 -17.39 3.75 2.98
N PRO A 210 -16.34 3.67 3.84
CA PRO A 210 -15.72 2.39 4.18
C PRO A 210 -16.77 1.44 4.77
N ARG A 211 -16.69 0.16 4.42
CA ARG A 211 -17.66 -0.89 4.82
C ARG A 211 -17.29 -1.55 6.15
N SER A 212 -16.12 -1.21 6.69
CA SER A 212 -15.58 -1.74 7.95
C SER A 212 -14.47 -0.83 8.47
N THR A 213 -14.20 -0.89 9.78
CA THR A 213 -13.06 -0.22 10.42
C THR A 213 -11.73 -0.55 9.73
N ALA A 214 -11.52 -1.79 9.31
CA ALA A 214 -10.30 -2.23 8.63
C ALA A 214 -10.12 -1.56 7.25
N GLU A 215 -11.21 -1.27 6.54
CA GLU A 215 -11.17 -0.54 5.27
C GLU A 215 -10.91 0.96 5.49
N GLY A 216 -11.52 1.56 6.53
CA GLY A 216 -11.23 2.94 6.92
C GLY A 216 -9.78 3.14 7.37
N ASP A 217 -9.28 2.25 8.23
CA ASP A 217 -7.88 2.23 8.67
C ASP A 217 -6.92 2.09 7.47
N ALA A 218 -7.24 1.21 6.51
CA ALA A 218 -6.42 1.04 5.31
C ALA A 218 -6.44 2.29 4.41
N GLN A 219 -7.60 2.92 4.21
CA GLN A 219 -7.72 4.17 3.43
C GLN A 219 -6.89 5.30 4.05
N PHE A 220 -7.01 5.50 5.37
CA PHE A 220 -6.24 6.51 6.10
C PHE A 220 -4.73 6.20 6.03
N ALA A 221 -4.33 4.95 6.29
CA ALA A 221 -2.94 4.51 6.22
C ALA A 221 -2.31 4.76 4.84
N ALA A 222 -3.05 4.48 3.76
CA ALA A 222 -2.58 4.68 2.40
C ALA A 222 -2.41 6.16 2.05
N MET A 223 -3.37 7.00 2.43
CA MET A 223 -3.27 8.45 2.23
C MET A 223 -2.13 9.07 3.03
N PHE A 224 -1.93 8.62 4.27
CA PHE A 224 -0.85 9.09 5.13
C PHE A 224 0.53 8.64 4.60
N ALA A 225 0.64 7.42 4.08
CA ALA A 225 1.83 6.98 3.36
C ALA A 225 2.08 7.77 2.06
N LEU A 226 1.03 8.15 1.32
CA LEU A 226 1.14 9.03 0.14
C LEU A 226 1.56 10.46 0.49
N ALA A 227 1.12 10.99 1.63
CA ALA A 227 1.58 12.27 2.18
C ALA A 227 3.09 12.19 2.47
N PHE A 228 3.53 11.22 3.26
CA PHE A 228 4.95 11.04 3.56
C PHE A 228 5.79 10.67 2.33
N GLN A 229 5.20 10.07 1.29
CA GLN A 229 5.89 9.91 0.02
C GLN A 229 6.11 11.26 -0.67
N ALA A 230 5.17 12.20 -0.62
CA ALA A 230 5.41 13.58 -1.09
C ALA A 230 6.53 14.27 -0.28
N SER A 231 6.64 14.00 1.03
CA SER A 231 7.78 14.46 1.83
C SER A 231 9.15 13.93 1.36
N CYS A 232 9.17 12.88 0.56
CA CYS A 232 10.39 12.32 -0.05
C CYS A 232 10.75 12.97 -1.41
N MET A 233 9.91 13.85 -1.97
CA MET A 233 10.10 14.41 -3.31
C MET A 233 10.65 15.86 -3.23
N PRO A 234 11.64 16.26 -4.06
CA PRO A 234 12.26 17.59 -3.99
C PRO A 234 11.32 18.79 -4.22
N ASP A 235 10.20 18.56 -4.91
CA ASP A 235 9.14 19.51 -5.23
C ASP A 235 7.84 19.25 -4.43
N GLY A 236 7.86 18.27 -3.52
CA GLY A 236 6.68 17.75 -2.83
C GLY A 236 6.11 18.58 -1.68
N MET A 237 6.61 19.81 -1.41
CA MET A 237 6.17 20.62 -0.25
C MET A 237 4.67 20.90 -0.29
N ASN A 238 4.16 21.46 -1.40
CA ASN A 238 2.75 21.81 -1.52
C ASN A 238 1.84 20.55 -1.57
N GLU A 239 2.32 19.47 -2.19
CA GLU A 239 1.59 18.21 -2.23
C GLU A 239 1.53 17.54 -0.84
N PHE A 240 2.61 17.62 -0.04
CA PHE A 240 2.61 17.18 1.35
C PHE A 240 1.53 17.91 2.16
N ILE A 241 1.50 19.25 2.09
CA ILE A 241 0.50 20.06 2.81
C ILE A 241 -0.93 19.72 2.35
N ALA A 242 -1.16 19.55 1.04
CA ALA A 242 -2.45 19.12 0.51
C ALA A 242 -2.86 17.72 0.97
N MET A 243 -1.94 16.76 0.98
CA MET A 243 -2.19 15.39 1.45
C MET A 243 -2.45 15.35 2.96
N ILE A 244 -1.77 16.19 3.77
CA ILE A 244 -2.04 16.32 5.21
C ILE A 244 -3.44 16.89 5.48
N LYS A 245 -3.90 17.89 4.70
CA LYS A 245 -5.29 18.36 4.76
C LYS A 245 -6.28 17.26 4.37
N GLY A 246 -5.98 16.47 3.34
CA GLY A 246 -6.74 15.27 2.99
C GLY A 246 -6.83 14.27 4.15
N CYS A 247 -5.71 13.99 4.82
CA CYS A 247 -5.65 13.17 6.03
C CYS A 247 -6.55 13.69 7.14
N HIS A 248 -6.60 15.01 7.36
CA HIS A 248 -7.50 15.60 8.34
C HIS A 248 -8.98 15.43 7.97
N VAL A 249 -9.35 15.64 6.70
CA VAL A 249 -10.76 15.50 6.25
C VAL A 249 -11.24 14.05 6.40
N VAL A 250 -10.53 13.07 5.80
CA VAL A 250 -10.93 11.66 5.90
C VAL A 250 -10.80 11.17 7.33
N GLY A 251 -9.74 11.55 8.05
CA GLY A 251 -9.55 11.20 9.47
C GLY A 251 -10.71 11.67 10.33
N SER A 252 -11.16 12.92 10.17
CA SER A 252 -12.29 13.45 10.94
C SER A 252 -13.59 12.68 10.66
N THR A 253 -13.90 12.37 9.39
CA THR A 253 -15.11 11.60 9.05
C THR A 253 -15.01 10.12 9.45
N ALA A 254 -13.86 9.48 9.25
CA ALA A 254 -13.66 8.06 9.50
C ALA A 254 -13.50 7.72 10.99
N LEU A 255 -12.76 8.54 11.76
CA LEU A 255 -12.56 8.32 13.20
C LEU A 255 -13.83 8.60 14.02
N ILE A 256 -14.67 9.56 13.59
CA ILE A 256 -15.98 9.81 14.21
C ILE A 256 -16.95 8.64 13.96
N THR A 257 -16.84 7.96 12.81
CA THR A 257 -17.73 6.85 12.46
C THR A 257 -17.25 5.49 12.98
N HIS A 258 -15.97 5.34 13.32
CA HIS A 258 -15.36 4.08 13.75
C HIS A 258 -14.49 4.28 15.00
N PRO A 259 -15.06 4.26 16.22
CA PRO A 259 -14.32 4.46 17.47
C PRO A 259 -13.26 3.38 17.74
N ASP A 260 -13.41 2.19 17.15
CA ASP A 260 -12.43 1.10 17.23
C ASP A 260 -11.24 1.27 16.25
N SER A 261 -11.13 2.40 15.54
CA SER A 261 -10.03 2.67 14.60
C SER A 261 -8.67 2.70 15.31
N ARG A 262 -7.69 2.02 14.72
CA ARG A 262 -6.30 2.04 15.23
C ARG A 262 -5.65 3.41 15.11
N PHE A 263 -6.19 4.28 14.26
CA PHE A 263 -5.73 5.65 14.07
C PHE A 263 -6.34 6.66 15.05
N TRP A 264 -7.15 6.22 16.03
CA TRP A 264 -7.68 7.11 17.08
C TRP A 264 -6.60 7.94 17.80
N SER A 265 -5.38 7.41 17.95
CA SER A 265 -4.25 8.15 18.54
C SER A 265 -3.69 9.32 17.70
N PHE A 266 -4.30 9.63 16.54
CA PHE A 266 -3.95 10.76 15.68
C PHE A 266 -4.84 11.99 15.91
N THR A 267 -5.85 11.94 16.78
CA THR A 267 -6.53 13.18 17.16
C THR A 267 -5.57 14.12 17.90
N GLN A 268 -5.80 15.42 17.76
CA GLN A 268 -4.97 16.49 18.33
C GLN A 268 -4.74 16.32 19.84
N GLU A 269 -5.75 15.90 20.59
CA GLU A 269 -5.68 15.62 22.02
C GLU A 269 -4.77 14.42 22.32
N HIS A 270 -5.04 13.25 21.72
CA HIS A 270 -4.26 12.03 21.94
C HIS A 270 -2.81 12.17 21.49
N TYR A 271 -2.54 12.94 20.43
CA TYR A 271 -1.17 13.29 20.05
C TYR A 271 -0.49 14.10 21.16
N SER A 272 -1.13 15.18 21.63
CA SER A 272 -0.58 16.07 22.66
C SER A 272 -0.23 15.29 23.94
N ASP A 273 -1.15 14.42 24.38
CA ASP A 273 -0.94 13.60 25.57
C ASP A 273 0.12 12.52 25.38
N ARG A 274 0.24 11.93 24.17
CA ARG A 274 1.34 11.03 23.83
C ARG A 274 2.70 11.74 23.84
N ILE A 275 2.80 12.99 23.37
CA ILE A 275 4.05 13.76 23.45
C ILE A 275 4.43 14.00 24.91
N ARG A 276 3.48 14.45 25.74
CA ARG A 276 3.68 14.66 27.19
C ARG A 276 4.04 13.36 27.93
N LEU A 277 3.53 12.21 27.50
CA LEU A 277 3.92 10.90 28.03
C LEU A 277 5.34 10.47 27.60
N ILE A 278 5.77 10.82 26.38
CA ILE A 278 7.09 10.45 25.85
C ILE A 278 8.20 11.36 26.39
N LEU A 279 7.93 12.67 26.53
CA LEU A 279 8.90 13.69 26.92
C LEU A 279 8.81 14.13 28.39
N GLY A 280 7.72 13.78 29.07
CA GLY A 280 7.41 14.25 30.42
C GLY A 280 6.67 15.59 30.44
N LEU A 281 6.29 16.02 31.64
CA LEU A 281 5.53 17.25 31.90
C LEU A 281 6.41 18.45 32.32
N GLY A 282 7.73 18.23 32.49
CA GLY A 282 8.66 19.29 32.85
C GLY A 282 9.04 20.17 31.65
N PRO A 283 9.32 21.47 31.84
CA PRO A 283 9.78 22.32 30.76
C PRO A 283 11.16 21.88 30.27
N MET A 284 11.31 21.61 28.97
CA MET A 284 12.61 21.48 28.32
C MET A 284 13.06 22.84 27.82
N GLY A 285 13.86 23.53 28.63
CA GLY A 285 14.50 24.79 28.25
C GLY A 285 15.58 24.59 27.18
N LEU A 286 15.86 25.67 26.45
CA LEU A 286 16.85 25.70 25.37
C LEU A 286 18.26 25.97 25.90
N THR A 287 19.27 25.52 25.16
CA THR A 287 20.65 26.03 25.29
C THR A 287 20.75 27.48 24.80
N PRO A 288 21.75 28.28 25.22
CA PRO A 288 21.91 29.66 24.75
C PRO A 288 21.98 29.79 23.21
N GLU A 289 22.60 28.81 22.54
CA GLU A 289 22.71 28.75 21.09
C GLU A 289 21.36 28.48 20.42
N GLN A 290 20.55 27.57 20.99
CA GLN A 290 19.19 27.30 20.53
C GLN A 290 18.24 28.48 20.80
N ASP A 291 18.40 29.17 21.93
CA ASP A 291 17.57 30.32 22.30
C ASP A 291 17.80 31.51 21.35
N ALA A 292 19.07 31.80 21.03
CA ALA A 292 19.44 32.79 20.02
C ALA A 292 18.93 32.41 18.62
N LEU A 293 18.97 31.12 18.25
CA LEU A 293 18.40 30.65 16.98
C LEU A 293 16.88 30.85 16.90
N MET A 294 16.16 30.80 18.02
CA MET A 294 14.73 31.13 18.07
C MET A 294 14.47 32.64 17.93
N ASP A 295 15.36 33.49 18.44
CA ASP A 295 15.27 34.94 18.22
C ASP A 295 15.55 35.31 16.75
N ASP A 296 16.62 34.77 16.16
CA ASP A 296 16.92 34.97 14.74
C ASP A 296 15.76 34.47 13.84
N PHE A 297 15.10 33.36 14.21
CA PHE A 297 13.90 32.88 13.51
C PHE A 297 12.72 33.83 13.67
N LEU A 298 12.48 34.38 14.87
CA LEU A 298 11.38 35.34 15.11
C LEU A 298 11.57 36.59 14.25
N ASP A 299 12.79 37.12 14.15
CA ASP A 299 13.10 38.26 13.28
C ASP A 299 12.83 37.94 11.80
N SER A 300 13.23 36.75 11.33
CA SER A 300 12.93 36.27 9.97
C SER A 300 11.43 36.12 9.72
N LEU A 301 10.69 35.58 10.70
CA LEU A 301 9.24 35.42 10.62
C LEU A 301 8.52 36.77 10.62
N HIS A 302 8.93 37.72 11.47
CA HIS A 302 8.38 39.08 11.52
C HIS A 302 8.63 39.84 10.22
N ALA A 303 9.74 39.59 9.52
CA ALA A 303 9.98 40.15 8.19
C ALA A 303 8.94 39.71 7.14
N LEU A 304 8.27 38.56 7.32
CA LEU A 304 7.16 38.12 6.45
C LEU A 304 5.83 38.83 6.74
N ALA A 305 5.65 39.47 7.90
CA ALA A 305 4.37 40.04 8.30
C ALA A 305 3.78 41.05 7.28
N PRO A 306 4.57 41.95 6.65
CA PRO A 306 4.06 42.86 5.61
C PRO A 306 3.65 42.18 4.29
N LEU A 307 4.02 40.91 4.08
CA LEU A 307 3.62 40.12 2.92
C LEU A 307 2.29 39.37 3.14
N CYS A 308 1.86 39.23 4.40
CA CYS A 308 0.67 38.48 4.77
C CYS A 308 -0.58 39.34 4.51
N THR A 309 -1.31 39.01 3.45
CA THR A 309 -2.48 39.76 2.97
C THR A 309 -3.79 39.00 3.16
N SER A 310 -3.76 37.66 3.17
CA SER A 310 -4.96 36.86 3.42
C SER A 310 -5.18 36.56 4.92
N PRO A 311 -6.43 36.36 5.38
CA PRO A 311 -6.69 35.97 6.76
C PRO A 311 -5.99 34.66 7.17
N LEU A 312 -5.82 33.72 6.23
CA LEU A 312 -5.12 32.46 6.50
C LEU A 312 -3.62 32.68 6.72
N GLU A 313 -2.95 33.49 5.89
CA GLU A 313 -1.54 33.87 6.10
C GLU A 313 -1.33 34.50 7.48
N VAL A 314 -2.18 35.44 7.88
CA VAL A 314 -2.07 36.13 9.19
C VAL A 314 -2.28 35.15 10.35
N ARG A 315 -3.27 34.25 10.28
CA ARG A 315 -3.47 33.20 11.30
C ARG A 315 -2.30 32.22 11.36
N PHE A 316 -1.73 31.87 10.22
CA PHE A 316 -0.62 30.92 10.12
C PHE A 316 0.68 31.52 10.66
N LEU A 317 1.00 32.77 10.29
CA LEU A 317 2.11 33.55 10.83
C LEU A 317 2.04 33.64 12.36
N ALA A 318 0.90 34.09 12.90
CA ALA A 318 0.70 34.24 14.35
C ALA A 318 0.79 32.89 15.09
N SER A 319 0.31 31.80 14.48
CA SER A 319 0.43 30.46 15.05
C SER A 319 1.88 29.95 15.04
N THR A 320 2.66 30.24 13.99
CA THR A 320 4.10 29.92 13.92
C THR A 320 4.86 30.70 15.00
N GLU A 321 4.54 31.98 15.18
CA GLU A 321 5.15 32.84 16.20
C GLU A 321 4.85 32.33 17.62
N SER A 322 3.61 31.91 17.89
CA SER A 322 3.19 31.32 19.16
C SER A 322 3.91 30.00 19.45
N LEU A 323 4.16 29.18 18.43
CA LEU A 323 4.89 27.92 18.54
C LEU A 323 6.36 28.16 18.95
N VAL A 324 7.02 29.17 18.37
CA VAL A 324 8.40 29.54 18.72
C VAL A 324 8.49 30.13 20.12
N LYS A 325 7.59 31.04 20.49
CA LYS A 325 7.51 31.59 21.85
C LYS A 325 7.29 30.49 22.89
N THR A 326 6.49 29.48 22.56
CA THR A 326 6.31 28.29 23.40
C THR A 326 7.60 27.46 23.47
N THR A 327 8.34 27.33 22.37
CA THR A 327 9.63 26.61 22.33
C THR A 327 10.66 27.23 23.28
N LYS A 328 10.75 28.57 23.33
CA LYS A 328 11.63 29.28 24.29
C LYS A 328 11.31 28.99 25.76
N ILE A 329 10.07 28.58 26.07
CA ILE A 329 9.63 28.19 27.43
C ILE A 329 9.79 26.69 27.66
N SER A 330 9.39 25.87 26.68
CA SER A 330 9.50 24.41 26.69
C SER A 330 9.40 23.86 25.27
N ALA A 331 10.51 23.30 24.75
CA ALA A 331 10.50 22.59 23.47
C ALA A 331 9.56 21.37 23.48
N ALA A 332 9.35 20.73 24.64
CA ALA A 332 8.44 19.60 24.80
C ALA A 332 6.97 19.99 24.53
N GLU A 333 6.52 21.12 25.07
CA GLU A 333 5.15 21.60 24.89
C GLU A 333 4.95 22.17 23.48
N ALA A 334 5.99 22.76 22.88
CA ALA A 334 5.95 23.15 21.47
C ALA A 334 5.71 21.95 20.54
N VAL A 335 6.39 20.81 20.73
CA VAL A 335 6.09 19.58 19.96
C VAL A 335 4.65 19.13 20.19
N ALA A 336 4.12 19.20 21.41
CA ALA A 336 2.72 18.85 21.70
C ALA A 336 1.73 19.77 20.97
N GLN A 337 2.10 21.02 20.70
CA GLN A 337 1.28 21.98 19.96
C GLN A 337 1.31 21.82 18.42
N PHE A 338 2.17 20.98 17.83
CA PHE A 338 2.22 20.80 16.37
C PHE A 338 0.84 20.54 15.70
N PRO A 339 -0.08 19.70 16.23
CA PRO A 339 -1.38 19.51 15.60
C PRO A 339 -2.27 20.76 15.67
N HIS A 340 -2.11 21.60 16.71
CA HIS A 340 -2.82 22.89 16.82
C HIS A 340 -2.37 23.86 15.71
N HIS A 341 -1.09 23.81 15.33
CA HIS A 341 -0.56 24.57 14.21
C HIS A 341 -1.08 24.04 12.86
N TYR A 342 -0.98 22.72 12.62
CA TYR A 342 -1.56 22.10 11.42
C TYR A 342 -3.07 22.34 11.30
N ALA A 343 -3.81 22.45 12.42
CA ALA A 343 -5.23 22.78 12.44
C ALA A 343 -5.56 24.11 11.72
N VAL A 344 -4.63 25.08 11.67
CA VAL A 344 -4.84 26.35 10.96
C VAL A 344 -5.04 26.13 9.45
N ILE A 345 -4.24 25.26 8.83
CA ILE A 345 -4.37 24.89 7.41
C ILE A 345 -5.51 23.87 7.23
N ASN A 346 -5.59 22.89 8.13
CA ASN A 346 -6.51 21.78 8.01
C ASN A 346 -7.98 22.23 8.09
N ASN A 347 -8.29 23.22 8.92
CA ASN A 347 -9.62 23.81 9.06
C ASN A 347 -9.92 24.96 8.08
N ALA A 348 -8.94 25.41 7.29
CA ALA A 348 -9.15 26.47 6.30
C ALA A 348 -10.21 26.08 5.25
N THR A 349 -11.02 27.04 4.77
CA THR A 349 -12.00 26.75 3.72
C THR A 349 -11.31 26.43 2.38
N PRO A 350 -11.99 25.82 1.38
CA PRO A 350 -11.41 25.62 0.05
C PRO A 350 -10.89 26.92 -0.59
N GLU A 351 -11.60 28.03 -0.36
CA GLU A 351 -11.28 29.36 -0.90
C GLU A 351 -10.07 30.00 -0.20
N GLU A 352 -9.89 29.75 1.10
CA GLU A 352 -8.67 30.14 1.83
C GLU A 352 -7.47 29.24 1.45
N PHE A 353 -7.71 27.93 1.30
CA PHE A 353 -6.66 26.93 1.16
C PHE A 353 -6.03 26.89 -0.24
N ALA A 354 -6.84 26.94 -1.30
CA ALA A 354 -6.34 26.77 -2.67
C ALA A 354 -5.32 27.86 -3.09
N PRO A 355 -5.49 29.16 -2.75
CA PRO A 355 -4.46 30.17 -2.96
C PRO A 355 -3.20 29.95 -2.10
N PHE A 356 -3.38 29.46 -0.87
CA PHE A 356 -2.29 29.30 0.10
C PHE A 356 -1.28 28.20 -0.30
N VAL A 357 -1.73 27.10 -0.89
CA VAL A 357 -0.84 26.04 -1.42
C VAL A 357 -0.44 26.22 -2.89
N ASN A 358 -0.74 27.38 -3.49
CA ASN A 358 -0.32 27.68 -4.86
C ASN A 358 1.21 27.88 -4.90
N PRO A 359 1.97 27.11 -5.70
CA PRO A 359 3.42 27.25 -5.82
C PRO A 359 3.89 28.65 -6.24
N THR A 360 3.06 29.44 -6.93
CA THR A 360 3.42 30.81 -7.35
C THR A 360 3.02 31.88 -6.32
N HIS A 361 2.41 31.51 -5.19
CA HIS A 361 2.05 32.45 -4.12
C HIS A 361 3.19 32.55 -3.10
N TYR A 362 4.25 33.25 -3.48
CA TYR A 362 5.52 33.27 -2.74
C TYR A 362 5.40 33.64 -1.24
N PRO A 363 4.56 34.59 -0.79
CA PRO A 363 4.32 34.82 0.64
C PRO A 363 3.90 33.55 1.41
N ALA A 364 3.00 32.74 0.85
CA ALA A 364 2.58 31.49 1.47
C ALA A 364 3.67 30.40 1.38
N GLN A 365 4.42 30.34 0.27
CA GLN A 365 5.57 29.43 0.16
C GLN A 365 6.66 29.75 1.20
N LEU A 366 6.91 31.04 1.47
CA LEU A 366 7.82 31.51 2.52
C LEU A 366 7.33 31.11 3.92
N LEU A 367 6.04 31.29 4.21
CA LEU A 367 5.44 30.81 5.47
C LEU A 367 5.58 29.29 5.64
N LEU A 368 5.29 28.52 4.59
CA LEU A 368 5.38 27.07 4.60
C LEU A 368 6.81 26.56 4.84
N ILE A 369 7.82 27.13 4.18
CA ILE A 369 9.21 26.70 4.43
C ILE A 369 9.68 27.07 5.85
N HIS A 370 9.30 28.25 6.36
CA HIS A 370 9.60 28.64 7.75
C HIS A 370 8.98 27.65 8.74
N PHE A 371 7.72 27.25 8.53
CA PHE A 371 7.07 26.25 9.35
C PHE A 371 7.77 24.88 9.27
N VAL A 372 8.13 24.39 8.08
CA VAL A 372 8.83 23.10 7.93
C VAL A 372 10.18 23.10 8.65
N LEU A 373 10.95 24.19 8.55
CA LEU A 373 12.26 24.32 9.17
C LEU A 373 12.17 24.42 10.70
N ILE A 374 11.19 25.15 11.23
CA ILE A 374 11.01 25.30 12.68
C ILE A 374 10.39 24.05 13.32
N GLU A 375 9.47 23.36 12.65
CA GLU A 375 8.96 22.05 13.07
C GLU A 375 10.12 21.04 13.20
N TYR A 376 11.06 21.05 12.24
CA TYR A 376 12.27 20.24 12.31
C TYR A 376 13.18 20.65 13.47
N ALA A 377 13.49 21.95 13.63
CA ALA A 377 14.33 22.47 14.71
C ALA A 377 13.79 22.07 16.10
N ILE A 378 12.54 22.39 16.39
CA ILE A 378 11.85 22.06 17.64
C ILE A 378 11.84 20.54 17.86
N GLY A 379 11.60 19.76 16.80
CA GLY A 379 11.68 18.30 16.84
C GLY A 379 13.05 17.79 17.27
N THR A 380 14.16 18.34 16.74
CA THR A 380 15.51 17.93 17.15
C THR A 380 15.83 18.31 18.59
N PHE A 381 15.38 19.47 19.07
CA PHE A 381 15.64 19.94 20.44
C PHE A 381 14.93 19.05 21.48
N ALA A 382 13.68 18.66 21.18
CA ALA A 382 12.83 17.97 22.14
C ALA A 382 12.90 16.43 22.05
N LEU A 383 13.05 15.84 20.86
CA LEU A 383 12.88 14.40 20.68
C LEU A 383 14.18 13.60 20.87
N GLY A 384 15.36 14.21 20.67
CA GLY A 384 16.66 13.52 20.77
C GLY A 384 16.67 12.19 20.01
N ALA A 385 17.03 11.09 20.68
CA ALA A 385 17.03 9.73 20.11
C ALA A 385 15.64 9.25 19.63
N ALA A 386 14.53 9.74 20.21
CA ALA A 386 13.20 9.45 19.69
C ALA A 386 12.94 10.14 18.32
N GLY A 387 13.75 11.14 17.98
CA GLY A 387 13.76 11.87 16.71
C GLY A 387 14.50 11.17 15.57
N GLU A 388 15.28 10.11 15.81
CA GLU A 388 16.12 9.47 14.77
C GLU A 388 15.35 9.03 13.52
N ARG A 389 14.08 8.64 13.65
CA ARG A 389 13.24 8.27 12.49
C ARG A 389 12.75 9.44 11.64
N PHE A 390 12.93 10.67 12.12
CA PHE A 390 12.73 11.88 11.35
C PHE A 390 14.02 12.29 10.60
N ALA A 391 15.14 11.56 10.69
CA ALA A 391 16.39 11.94 10.04
C ALA A 391 16.27 12.17 8.52
N TYR A 392 15.38 11.45 7.81
CA TYR A 392 15.15 11.73 6.38
C TYR A 392 14.49 13.10 6.13
N ARG A 393 13.77 13.68 7.10
CA ARG A 393 13.19 15.03 7.00
C ARG A 393 14.25 16.12 6.88
N GLU A 394 15.48 15.90 7.38
CA GLU A 394 16.63 16.79 7.11
C GLU A 394 16.78 17.00 5.60
N LYS A 395 16.77 15.89 4.86
CA LYS A 395 16.93 15.89 3.40
C LYS A 395 15.71 16.47 2.68
N SER A 396 14.51 16.28 3.22
CA SER A 396 13.30 16.97 2.75
C SER A 396 13.44 18.49 2.90
N CYS A 397 13.87 18.97 4.08
CA CYS A 397 14.08 20.40 4.35
C CYS A 397 15.13 21.00 3.40
N VAL A 398 16.28 20.34 3.25
CA VAL A 398 17.35 20.75 2.32
C VAL A 398 16.84 20.83 0.88
N ALA A 399 16.10 19.80 0.41
CA ALA A 399 15.60 19.76 -0.97
C ALA A 399 14.52 20.82 -1.24
N TRP A 400 13.57 20.99 -0.32
CA TRP A 400 12.49 21.97 -0.44
C TRP A 400 13.00 23.41 -0.36
N MET A 401 13.96 23.70 0.53
CA MET A 401 14.59 25.02 0.60
C MET A 401 15.36 25.32 -0.69
N ALA A 402 16.17 24.39 -1.20
CA ALA A 402 16.90 24.58 -2.44
C ALA A 402 15.96 24.76 -3.66
N LYS A 403 14.83 24.05 -3.69
CA LYS A 403 13.80 24.21 -4.74
C LYS A 403 13.13 25.58 -4.66
N LEU A 404 12.71 26.01 -3.46
CA LEU A 404 12.10 27.32 -3.28
C LEU A 404 13.08 28.45 -3.62
N GLU A 405 14.33 28.40 -3.16
CA GLU A 405 15.37 29.41 -3.47
C GLU A 405 15.60 29.55 -4.98
N ALA A 406 15.59 28.44 -5.73
CA ALA A 406 15.76 28.43 -7.18
C ALA A 406 14.56 29.05 -7.95
N ASP A 407 13.34 28.87 -7.44
CA ASP A 407 12.11 29.37 -8.06
C ASP A 407 11.78 30.83 -7.65
N LEU A 408 12.42 31.36 -6.62
CA LEU A 408 12.01 32.61 -5.97
C LEU A 408 12.36 33.89 -6.79
N PRO A 409 11.39 34.80 -7.04
CA PRO A 409 11.66 36.08 -7.68
C PRO A 409 12.61 36.97 -6.86
N GLY A 410 13.34 37.85 -7.55
CA GLY A 410 14.38 38.69 -6.95
C GLY A 410 13.91 39.55 -5.78
N GLU A 411 12.66 40.05 -5.81
CA GLU A 411 12.08 40.89 -4.76
C GLU A 411 11.87 40.17 -3.42
N TYR A 412 11.74 38.84 -3.44
CA TYR A 412 11.52 38.02 -2.25
C TYR A 412 12.82 37.46 -1.64
N ARG A 413 13.97 37.60 -2.30
CA ARG A 413 15.23 36.94 -1.88
C ARG A 413 15.67 37.25 -0.45
N ARG A 414 15.45 38.48 0.02
CA ARG A 414 15.74 38.88 1.40
C ARG A 414 15.01 38.04 2.46
N TYR A 415 13.86 37.47 2.12
CA TYR A 415 13.05 36.67 3.04
C TYR A 415 13.45 35.19 3.11
N VAL A 416 14.44 34.76 2.32
CA VAL A 416 15.04 33.41 2.43
C VAL A 416 16.47 33.43 2.96
N GLU A 417 17.04 34.59 3.31
CA GLU A 417 18.41 34.70 3.81
C GLU A 417 18.63 33.86 5.08
N TRP A 418 17.76 34.00 6.10
CA TRP A 418 17.79 33.17 7.31
C TRP A 418 17.47 31.69 7.02
N PRO A 419 16.36 31.32 6.32
CA PRO A 419 16.08 29.92 5.98
C PRO A 419 17.22 29.18 5.28
N VAL A 420 17.87 29.84 4.31
CA VAL A 420 19.00 29.29 3.56
C VAL A 420 20.24 29.15 4.45
N GLU A 421 20.53 30.13 5.31
CA GLU A 421 21.68 30.07 6.23
C GLU A 421 21.48 29.01 7.32
N TYR A 422 20.27 28.86 7.88
CA TYR A 422 19.91 27.78 8.80
C TYR A 422 20.12 26.41 8.16
N VAL A 423 19.61 26.18 6.95
CA VAL A 423 19.82 24.93 6.21
C VAL A 423 21.30 24.68 5.92
N ARG A 424 22.06 25.72 5.54
CA ARG A 424 23.50 25.65 5.26
C ARG A 424 24.31 25.27 6.51
N ARG A 425 24.06 25.92 7.65
CA ARG A 425 24.81 25.70 8.88
C ARG A 425 24.38 24.42 9.59
N GLU A 426 23.10 24.33 9.94
CA GLU A 426 22.63 23.35 10.91
C GLU A 426 22.37 21.98 10.25
N LEU A 427 21.91 21.94 8.99
CA LEU A 427 21.61 20.68 8.29
C LEU A 427 22.75 20.17 7.40
N ILE A 428 23.42 21.07 6.67
CA ILE A 428 24.54 20.70 5.79
C ILE A 428 25.88 20.73 6.54
N GLY A 429 26.16 21.81 7.27
CA GLY A 429 27.41 22.04 8.00
C GLY A 429 27.58 21.23 9.30
N GLY A 430 26.48 20.91 10.00
CA GLY A 430 26.48 20.22 11.30
C GLY A 430 27.11 18.82 11.34
N ARG A 431 27.46 18.25 10.19
CA ARG A 431 28.04 16.89 10.05
C ARG A 431 29.42 16.69 10.69
N GLY A 432 30.02 17.74 11.26
CA GLY A 432 31.32 17.68 11.94
C GLY A 432 31.31 17.22 13.40
N VAL A 433 30.15 17.13 14.07
CA VAL A 433 30.10 17.03 15.55
C VAL A 433 29.47 15.73 16.09
N LEU A 434 28.69 14.99 15.29
CA LEU A 434 27.94 13.80 15.74
C LEU A 434 28.33 12.48 15.04
N VAL A 435 29.61 12.33 14.68
CA VAL A 435 30.21 11.03 14.32
C VAL A 435 31.50 10.85 15.12
N GLY A 436 31.37 10.28 16.32
CA GLY A 436 32.45 9.91 17.24
C GLY A 436 32.06 8.69 18.04
#